data_AF-A0A0M2JRD2-F1
#
_entry.id   AF-A0A0M2JRD2-F1
#
_cell.length_a   1.000
_cell.length_b   1.000
_cell.length_c   1.000
_cell.angle_alpha   90.00
_cell.angle_beta   90.00
_cell.angle_gamma   90.00
#
_symmetry.space_group_name_H-M   'P 1'
#
loop_
_entity.id
_entity.type
_entity.pdbx_description
1 polymer ?
#
loop_
_entity_poly.entity_id
_entity_poly.type
_entity_poly.pdbx_seq_one_letter_code
_entity_poly.pdbx_strand_id
1 'polypeptide(L)'
;MKNTGLRGGRYGEVLLVSAGADGPTATVYNTYPLNDCPPELWTRLDAQALATEHGALAALLNGPRYWLMDAIEKDMGTEREIVTFGGLDMYRQATVALSSMNPAPYVPNTVARNAVFVFDAGAPVFELVDADGRAWVMQTWSQIVDPALSYDDLPGLAERLTLPDGWSFRTRTLETDLRVDTSSQAAQVLQDGLTNSYSLVSS
;
A
#
# COMPACT_ATOMS: atom_id res chain seq x y z
N MET A 1 -15.16 8.02 7.63
CA MET A 1 -15.50 8.71 6.35
C MET A 1 -15.33 7.71 5.23
N LYS A 2 -16.19 7.72 4.19
CA LYS A 2 -16.04 6.87 2.99
C LYS A 2 -15.50 7.74 1.85
N ASN A 3 -14.34 7.42 1.32
CA ASN A 3 -13.82 8.03 0.09
C ASN A 3 -13.98 7.02 -1.05
N THR A 4 -14.48 7.47 -2.20
CA THR A 4 -14.84 6.63 -3.36
C THR A 4 -14.09 7.09 -4.62
N GLY A 5 -14.07 6.25 -5.66
CA GLY A 5 -13.43 6.58 -6.94
C GLY A 5 -11.90 6.52 -6.87
N LEU A 6 -11.37 5.65 -5.99
CA LEU A 6 -9.93 5.56 -5.74
C LEU A 6 -9.19 4.80 -6.82
N ARG A 7 -9.82 3.80 -7.44
CA ARG A 7 -9.19 2.88 -8.39
C ARG A 7 -8.48 3.65 -9.51
N GLY A 8 -7.20 3.31 -9.73
CA GLY A 8 -6.34 3.99 -10.69
C GLY A 8 -5.76 5.33 -10.21
N GLY A 9 -6.17 5.81 -9.03
CA GLY A 9 -5.60 7.00 -8.40
C GLY A 9 -4.15 6.76 -8.01
N ARG A 10 -3.26 7.59 -8.55
CA ARG A 10 -1.83 7.58 -8.25
C ARG A 10 -1.54 8.26 -6.92
N TYR A 11 -0.63 7.69 -6.14
CA TYR A 11 -0.18 8.26 -4.88
C TYR A 11 1.26 7.85 -4.55
N GLY A 12 1.84 8.49 -3.54
CA GLY A 12 3.13 8.08 -2.96
C GLY A 12 3.10 8.26 -1.44
N GLU A 13 3.98 7.52 -0.76
CA GLU A 13 4.10 7.58 0.69
C GLU A 13 5.55 7.78 1.13
N VAL A 14 5.78 8.74 2.03
CA VAL A 14 7.03 8.88 2.76
C VAL A 14 6.82 8.30 4.15
N LEU A 15 7.66 7.34 4.53
CA LEU A 15 7.65 6.73 5.86
C LEU A 15 8.87 7.23 6.62
N LEU A 16 8.65 8.01 7.68
CA LEU A 16 9.73 8.45 8.57
C LEU A 16 9.86 7.48 9.74
N VAL A 17 11.02 6.83 9.85
CA VAL A 17 11.28 5.78 10.83
C VAL A 17 11.88 6.38 12.11
N SER A 18 11.35 5.97 13.25
CA SER A 18 11.82 6.33 14.59
C SER A 18 12.00 5.09 15.47
N ALA A 19 12.82 5.21 16.51
CA ALA A 19 12.86 4.21 17.57
C ALA A 19 11.58 4.31 18.40
N GLY A 20 10.79 3.23 18.43
CA GLY A 20 9.68 3.06 19.38
C GLY A 20 10.10 2.22 20.59
N ALA A 21 9.28 2.25 21.64
CA ALA A 21 9.52 1.49 22.87
C ALA A 21 9.63 -0.03 22.64
N ASP A 22 8.84 -0.54 21.69
CA ASP A 22 8.74 -1.97 21.36
C ASP A 22 9.47 -2.33 20.05
N GLY A 23 10.29 -1.41 19.52
CA GLY A 23 10.98 -1.58 18.24
C GLY A 23 10.76 -0.41 17.27
N PRO A 24 11.33 -0.47 16.06
CA PRO A 24 11.20 0.62 15.08
C PRO A 24 9.73 0.83 14.65
N THR A 25 9.33 2.09 14.54
CA THR A 25 8.02 2.49 14.01
C THR A 25 8.21 3.45 12.85
N ALA A 26 7.26 3.50 11.93
CA ALA A 26 7.21 4.48 10.85
C ALA A 26 5.97 5.35 10.95
N THR A 27 6.15 6.67 10.88
CA THR A 27 5.04 7.59 10.60
C THR A 27 4.87 7.70 9.10
N VAL A 28 3.67 7.39 8.61
CA VAL A 28 3.32 7.33 7.19
C VAL A 28 2.68 8.65 6.78
N TYR A 29 3.27 9.31 5.79
CA TYR A 29 2.72 10.47 5.11
C TYR A 29 2.32 10.06 3.70
N ASN A 30 1.11 10.42 3.26
CA ASN A 30 0.57 10.00 1.97
C ASN A 30 0.14 11.23 1.15
N THR A 31 0.47 11.25 -0.15
CA THR A 31 0.05 12.35 -1.05
C THR A 31 -1.45 12.42 -1.24
N TYR A 32 -2.17 11.31 -1.10
CA TYR A 32 -3.63 11.26 -1.20
C TYR A 32 -4.29 11.85 0.06
N PRO A 33 -5.33 12.69 -0.05
CA PRO A 33 -6.01 13.14 -1.28
C PRO A 33 -5.48 14.47 -1.84
N LEU A 34 -4.33 14.96 -1.36
CA LEU A 34 -3.83 16.31 -1.62
C LEU A 34 -3.27 16.48 -3.04
N ASN A 35 -2.60 15.46 -3.57
CA ASN A 35 -2.06 15.43 -4.93
C ASN A 35 -1.87 14.00 -5.44
N ASP A 36 -1.65 13.88 -6.75
CA ASP A 36 -1.46 12.63 -7.50
C ASP A 36 0.02 12.18 -7.58
N CYS A 37 0.84 12.62 -6.62
CA CYS A 37 2.26 12.31 -6.49
C CYS A 37 3.14 12.73 -7.69
N PRO A 38 3.04 13.96 -8.26
CA PRO A 38 3.62 14.33 -9.56
C PRO A 38 5.04 13.77 -9.82
N PRO A 39 5.29 13.09 -10.95
CA PRO A 39 6.55 12.35 -11.17
C PRO A 39 7.78 13.22 -10.96
N GLU A 40 7.76 14.43 -11.49
CA GLU A 40 8.86 15.40 -11.38
C GLU A 40 9.23 15.74 -9.94
N LEU A 41 8.26 15.82 -9.03
CA LEU A 41 8.50 16.09 -7.61
C LEU A 41 8.95 14.82 -6.90
N TRP A 42 8.25 13.70 -7.16
CA TRP A 42 8.53 12.42 -6.51
C TRP A 42 9.95 11.92 -6.80
N THR A 43 10.41 11.98 -8.06
CA THR A 43 11.74 11.51 -8.46
C THR A 43 12.88 12.34 -7.89
N ARG A 44 12.60 13.54 -7.35
CA ARG A 44 13.60 14.40 -6.70
C ARG A 44 13.73 14.13 -5.21
N LEU A 45 12.85 13.33 -4.61
CA LEU A 45 12.96 12.99 -3.20
C LEU A 45 14.21 12.15 -2.96
N ASP A 46 14.98 12.53 -1.94
CA ASP A 46 16.14 11.78 -1.46
C ASP A 46 15.83 11.28 -0.05
N ALA A 47 15.74 9.96 0.11
CA ALA A 47 15.35 9.35 1.37
C ALA A 47 16.33 9.67 2.52
N GLN A 48 17.63 9.79 2.24
CA GLN A 48 18.62 10.08 3.26
C GLN A 48 18.55 11.54 3.69
N ALA A 49 18.37 12.46 2.74
CA ALA A 49 18.17 13.87 3.01
C ALA A 49 16.89 14.09 3.85
N LEU A 50 15.79 13.44 3.48
CA LEU A 50 14.54 13.50 4.25
C LEU A 50 14.71 12.95 5.67
N ALA A 51 15.40 11.81 5.83
CA ALA A 51 15.67 11.26 7.16
C ALA A 51 16.43 12.27 8.04
N THR A 52 17.46 12.92 7.46
CA THR A 52 18.28 13.93 8.14
C THR A 52 17.48 15.17 8.50
N GLU A 53 16.70 15.70 7.56
CA GLU A 53 15.86 16.89 7.73
C GLU A 53 14.85 16.72 8.86
N HIS A 54 14.23 15.55 8.94
CA HIS A 54 13.18 15.26 9.92
C HIS A 54 13.70 14.59 11.19
N GLY A 55 15.02 14.43 11.35
CA GLY A 55 15.62 13.75 12.52
C GLY A 55 15.16 12.29 12.68
N ALA A 56 14.78 11.64 11.58
CA ALA A 56 14.36 10.25 11.56
C ALA A 56 15.57 9.32 11.44
N LEU A 57 15.44 8.09 11.94
CA LEU A 57 16.47 7.05 11.78
C LEU A 57 16.67 6.67 10.32
N ALA A 58 15.59 6.69 9.55
CA ALA A 58 15.56 6.47 8.11
C ALA A 58 14.28 7.07 7.53
N ALA A 59 14.27 7.29 6.23
CA ALA A 59 13.04 7.50 5.47
C ALA A 59 12.92 6.39 4.42
N LEU A 60 11.69 5.96 4.13
CA LEU A 60 11.40 5.03 3.04
C LEU A 60 10.45 5.72 2.06
N LEU A 61 10.78 5.63 0.78
CA LEU A 61 9.94 6.11 -0.31
C LEU A 61 9.12 4.93 -0.84
N ASN A 62 7.83 4.93 -0.56
CA ASN A 62 6.92 3.85 -0.88
C ASN A 62 6.01 4.22 -2.06
N GLY A 63 6.61 4.44 -3.23
CA GLY A 63 5.86 4.75 -4.45
C GLY A 63 6.71 5.17 -5.66
N PRO A 64 6.06 5.59 -6.76
CA PRO A 64 4.62 5.80 -6.87
C PRO A 64 3.83 4.48 -6.93
N ARG A 65 2.60 4.53 -6.43
CA ARG A 65 1.65 3.42 -6.37
C ARG A 65 0.30 3.89 -6.91
N TYR A 66 -0.56 2.93 -7.20
CA TYR A 66 -1.91 3.20 -7.65
C TYR A 66 -2.89 2.28 -6.94
N TRP A 67 -4.03 2.83 -6.54
CA TRP A 67 -5.06 2.07 -5.84
C TRP A 67 -5.80 1.10 -6.76
N LEU A 68 -6.13 -0.07 -6.23
CA LEU A 68 -7.07 -1.01 -6.83
C LEU A 68 -8.38 -1.15 -6.06
N MET A 69 -8.42 -0.66 -4.82
CA MET A 69 -9.68 -0.49 -4.10
C MET A 69 -10.51 0.64 -4.73
N ASP A 70 -11.82 0.50 -4.69
CA ASP A 70 -12.77 1.49 -5.20
C ASP A 70 -13.15 2.51 -4.11
N ALA A 71 -13.17 2.05 -2.85
CA ALA A 71 -13.38 2.91 -1.71
C ALA A 71 -12.58 2.49 -0.46
N ILE A 72 -12.32 3.48 0.40
CA ILE A 72 -11.77 3.28 1.74
C ILE A 72 -12.74 3.87 2.78
N GLU A 73 -13.06 3.07 3.78
CA GLU A 73 -13.80 3.49 4.96
C GLU A 73 -12.83 3.47 6.15
N LYS A 74 -12.44 4.65 6.60
CA LYS A 74 -11.52 4.82 7.73
C LYS A 74 -11.95 6.02 8.57
N ASP A 75 -11.76 5.92 9.88
CA ASP A 75 -11.77 7.10 10.73
C ASP A 75 -10.39 7.77 10.64
N MET A 76 -10.36 8.96 10.04
CA MET A 76 -9.13 9.71 9.83
C MET A 76 -8.83 10.66 11.01
N GLY A 77 -9.66 10.62 12.07
CA GLY A 77 -9.60 11.59 13.16
C GLY A 77 -9.98 13.00 12.71
N THR A 78 -9.82 13.97 13.62
CA THR A 78 -10.06 15.39 13.37
C THR A 78 -8.78 16.18 13.09
N GLU A 79 -7.63 15.64 13.46
CA GLU A 79 -6.33 16.30 13.31
C GLU A 79 -5.78 16.06 11.90
N ARG A 80 -5.58 17.14 11.16
CA ARG A 80 -5.11 17.14 9.78
C ARG A 80 -3.69 17.70 9.72
N GLU A 81 -2.71 16.87 10.06
CA GLU A 81 -1.31 17.24 9.91
C GLU A 81 -0.88 17.06 8.44
N ILE A 82 -0.47 18.15 7.81
CA ILE A 82 0.11 18.18 6.47
C ILE A 82 1.57 18.56 6.59
N VAL A 83 2.44 17.77 5.98
CA VAL A 83 3.89 18.03 5.90
C VAL A 83 4.29 18.02 4.43
N THR A 84 5.15 18.97 4.04
CA THR A 84 5.65 19.07 2.67
C THR A 84 7.00 18.39 2.55
N PHE A 85 7.12 17.40 1.66
CA PHE A 85 8.37 16.71 1.34
C PHE A 85 8.79 17.05 -0.08
N GLY A 86 9.88 17.78 -0.28
CA GLY A 86 10.38 18.13 -1.62
C GLY A 86 9.34 18.83 -2.53
N GLY A 87 8.42 19.59 -1.93
CA GLY A 87 7.31 20.26 -2.61
C GLY A 87 6.03 19.43 -2.76
N LEU A 88 5.98 18.21 -2.20
CA LEU A 88 4.78 17.38 -2.14
C LEU A 88 4.12 17.53 -0.78
N ASP A 89 2.93 18.12 -0.75
CA ASP A 89 2.10 18.11 0.45
C ASP A 89 1.59 16.70 0.70
N MET A 90 1.81 16.19 1.91
CA MET A 90 1.40 14.86 2.31
C MET A 90 0.67 14.89 3.64
N TYR A 91 -0.41 14.12 3.70
CA TYR A 91 -1.23 13.97 4.89
C TYR A 91 -0.65 12.88 5.80
N ARG A 92 -0.47 13.16 7.09
CA ARG A 92 -0.07 12.13 8.06
C ARG A 92 -1.21 11.12 8.25
N GLN A 93 -0.99 9.89 7.84
CA GLN A 93 -2.03 8.87 7.69
C GLN A 93 -2.10 7.91 8.89
N ALA A 94 -0.94 7.50 9.39
CA ALA A 94 -0.82 6.52 10.47
C ALA A 94 0.60 6.50 11.06
N THR A 95 0.74 5.81 12.18
CA THR A 95 2.02 5.27 12.65
C THR A 95 1.91 3.74 12.64
N VAL A 96 2.88 3.06 12.03
CA VAL A 96 2.91 1.60 11.91
C VAL A 96 4.16 1.03 12.58
N ALA A 97 4.04 -0.11 13.26
CA ALA A 97 5.20 -0.85 13.72
C ALA A 97 5.88 -1.50 12.51
N LEU A 98 7.21 -1.41 12.43
CA LEU A 98 7.98 -2.05 11.37
C LEU A 98 8.54 -3.37 11.89
N SER A 99 8.12 -4.48 11.28
CA SER A 99 8.76 -5.79 11.46
C SER A 99 10.11 -5.88 10.74
N SER A 100 10.26 -5.16 9.62
CA SER A 100 11.49 -5.05 8.84
C SER A 100 11.52 -3.73 8.05
N MET A 101 12.72 -3.19 7.84
CA MET A 101 12.98 -2.05 6.95
C MET A 101 12.94 -2.45 5.47
N ASN A 102 13.14 -3.74 5.17
CA ASN A 102 13.09 -4.32 3.85
C ASN A 102 12.39 -5.68 3.93
N PRO A 103 11.04 -5.72 3.94
CA PRO A 103 10.31 -6.97 4.05
C PRO A 103 10.57 -7.83 2.81
N ALA A 104 10.87 -9.11 3.02
CA ALA A 104 11.00 -10.05 1.91
C ALA A 104 9.65 -10.23 1.20
N PRO A 105 9.63 -10.41 -0.13
CA PRO A 105 8.40 -10.70 -0.87
C PRO A 105 7.67 -11.92 -0.30
N TYR A 106 6.34 -11.88 -0.37
CA TYR A 106 5.41 -12.91 0.07
C TYR A 106 5.47 -13.26 1.56
N VAL A 107 6.10 -12.41 2.38
CA VAL A 107 6.07 -12.52 3.84
C VAL A 107 4.99 -11.58 4.39
N PRO A 108 3.93 -12.13 5.04
CA PRO A 108 2.92 -11.31 5.68
C PRO A 108 3.47 -10.43 6.80
N ASN A 109 2.97 -9.20 6.86
CA ASN A 109 3.19 -8.24 7.93
C ASN A 109 1.85 -7.81 8.52
N THR A 110 1.87 -7.53 9.82
CA THR A 110 0.70 -7.08 10.57
C THR A 110 0.63 -5.56 10.59
N VAL A 111 -0.47 -4.97 10.12
CA VAL A 111 -0.65 -3.51 10.04
C VAL A 111 -1.95 -3.09 10.73
N ALA A 112 -1.83 -2.26 11.77
CA ALA A 112 -2.99 -1.68 12.47
C ALA A 112 -3.50 -0.42 11.74
N ARG A 113 -4.21 -0.62 10.63
CA ARG A 113 -4.74 0.48 9.80
C ARG A 113 -6.17 0.92 10.13
N ASN A 114 -6.92 0.09 10.87
CA ASN A 114 -8.31 0.32 11.29
C ASN A 114 -9.19 0.84 10.14
N ALA A 115 -9.23 0.09 9.03
CA ALA A 115 -9.91 0.50 7.80
C ALA A 115 -10.65 -0.66 7.14
N VAL A 116 -11.69 -0.33 6.37
CA VAL A 116 -12.33 -1.24 5.43
C VAL A 116 -11.96 -0.81 4.02
N PHE A 117 -11.40 -1.75 3.25
CA PHE A 117 -11.18 -1.56 1.81
C PHE A 117 -12.33 -2.21 1.06
N VAL A 118 -12.89 -1.50 0.10
CA VAL A 118 -14.03 -1.95 -0.69
C VAL A 118 -13.62 -2.02 -2.15
N PHE A 119 -13.90 -3.15 -2.77
CA PHE A 119 -13.79 -3.37 -4.20
C PHE A 119 -15.20 -3.65 -4.72
N ASP A 120 -15.62 -2.89 -5.73
CA ASP A 120 -17.01 -2.89 -6.19
C ASP A 120 -17.29 -4.11 -7.08
N ALA A 121 -18.53 -4.61 -7.01
CA ALA A 121 -19.02 -5.63 -7.93
C ALA A 121 -18.82 -5.20 -9.40
N GLY A 122 -18.52 -6.16 -10.27
CA GLY A 122 -18.22 -5.95 -11.69
C GLY A 122 -16.79 -5.52 -11.99
N ALA A 123 -16.02 -5.07 -10.99
CA ALA A 123 -14.61 -4.73 -11.17
C ALA A 123 -13.72 -5.99 -11.11
N PRO A 124 -12.59 -6.02 -11.84
CA PRO A 124 -11.61 -7.07 -11.67
C PRO A 124 -10.79 -6.84 -10.39
N VAL A 125 -10.51 -7.95 -9.72
CA VAL A 125 -9.51 -8.05 -8.66
C VAL A 125 -8.39 -8.98 -9.09
N PHE A 126 -7.19 -8.67 -8.61
CA PHE A 126 -5.98 -9.43 -8.85
C PHE A 126 -5.58 -10.07 -7.53
N GLU A 127 -5.45 -11.39 -7.51
CA GLU A 127 -5.33 -12.16 -6.28
C GLU A 127 -4.12 -13.08 -6.32
N LEU A 128 -3.38 -13.13 -5.22
CA LEU A 128 -2.52 -14.26 -4.90
C LEU A 128 -3.35 -15.27 -4.12
N VAL A 129 -3.18 -16.56 -4.41
CA VAL A 129 -3.69 -17.65 -3.60
C VAL A 129 -2.48 -18.38 -3.04
N ASP A 130 -2.33 -18.39 -1.72
CA ASP A 130 -1.19 -19.04 -1.09
C ASP A 130 -1.33 -20.57 -1.04
N ALA A 131 -0.27 -21.24 -0.57
CA ALA A 131 -0.22 -22.70 -0.47
C ALA A 131 -1.32 -23.31 0.42
N ASP A 132 -1.91 -22.54 1.34
CA ASP A 132 -3.02 -22.95 2.20
C ASP A 132 -4.39 -22.66 1.55
N GLY A 133 -4.40 -22.10 0.33
CA GLY A 133 -5.60 -21.72 -0.39
C GLY A 133 -6.20 -20.37 0.04
N ARG A 134 -5.50 -19.59 0.87
CA ARG A 134 -5.99 -18.26 1.30
C ARG A 134 -5.79 -17.25 0.19
N ALA A 135 -6.79 -16.41 -0.03
CA ALA A 135 -6.76 -15.36 -1.04
C ALA A 135 -6.22 -14.04 -0.46
N TRP A 136 -5.32 -13.42 -1.22
CA TRP A 136 -4.75 -12.11 -0.95
C TRP A 136 -5.10 -11.19 -2.11
N VAL A 137 -5.95 -10.20 -1.88
CA VAL A 137 -6.37 -9.25 -2.91
C VAL A 137 -5.37 -8.11 -3.04
N MET A 138 -4.95 -7.80 -4.26
CA MET A 138 -4.05 -6.68 -4.54
C MET A 138 -4.76 -5.37 -4.18
N GLN A 139 -4.20 -4.63 -3.22
CA GLN A 139 -4.71 -3.31 -2.84
C GLN A 139 -4.12 -2.21 -3.72
N THR A 140 -2.87 -2.38 -4.16
CA THR A 140 -2.13 -1.40 -4.96
C THR A 140 -1.12 -2.08 -5.87
N TRP A 141 -0.97 -1.61 -7.11
CA TRP A 141 0.23 -1.91 -7.89
C TRP A 141 1.29 -0.81 -7.70
N SER A 142 2.54 -1.16 -7.95
CA SER A 142 3.71 -0.33 -7.66
C SER A 142 4.57 -0.10 -8.89
N GLN A 143 5.10 1.11 -9.02
CA GLN A 143 6.09 1.46 -10.05
C GLN A 143 7.50 1.61 -9.49
N ILE A 144 7.76 1.09 -8.28
CA ILE A 144 9.08 1.14 -7.63
C ILE A 144 10.09 0.25 -8.37
N VAL A 145 9.70 -0.99 -8.68
CA VAL A 145 10.59 -1.98 -9.35
C VAL A 145 10.51 -1.85 -10.87
N ASP A 146 9.29 -1.69 -11.39
CA ASP A 146 9.03 -1.50 -12.81
C ASP A 146 8.26 -0.19 -13.04
N PRO A 147 8.95 0.89 -13.43
CA PRO A 147 8.30 2.18 -13.69
C PRO A 147 7.28 2.16 -14.83
N ALA A 148 7.30 1.13 -15.70
CA ALA A 148 6.37 1.00 -16.81
C ALA A 148 5.13 0.16 -16.47
N LEU A 149 5.07 -0.50 -15.30
CA LEU A 149 3.94 -1.33 -14.92
C LEU A 149 2.64 -0.51 -14.90
N SER A 150 1.66 -1.00 -15.66
CA SER A 150 0.36 -0.37 -15.84
C SER A 150 -0.79 -1.28 -15.39
N TYR A 151 -2.00 -0.72 -15.34
CA TYR A 151 -3.21 -1.48 -15.00
C TYR A 151 -3.49 -2.62 -16.00
N ASP A 152 -3.21 -2.40 -17.28
CA ASP A 152 -3.49 -3.37 -18.35
C ASP A 152 -2.55 -4.58 -18.31
N ASP A 153 -1.42 -4.46 -17.63
CA ASP A 153 -0.47 -5.56 -17.42
C ASP A 153 -0.89 -6.51 -16.29
N LEU A 154 -1.75 -6.02 -15.37
CA LEU A 154 -2.11 -6.74 -14.14
C LEU A 154 -2.71 -8.14 -14.37
N PRO A 155 -3.59 -8.36 -15.38
CA PRO A 155 -4.09 -9.69 -15.68
C PRO A 155 -3.01 -10.73 -16.03
N GLY A 156 -1.87 -10.28 -16.57
CA GLY A 156 -0.76 -11.13 -17.03
C GLY A 156 0.37 -11.31 -16.01
N LEU A 157 0.23 -10.80 -14.78
CA LEU A 157 1.34 -10.79 -13.80
C LEU A 157 1.85 -12.19 -13.42
N ALA A 158 1.04 -13.24 -13.56
CA ALA A 158 1.46 -14.61 -13.28
C ALA A 158 2.77 -14.99 -14.00
N GLU A 159 3.00 -14.48 -15.22
CA GLU A 159 4.20 -14.75 -16.02
C GLU A 159 5.43 -13.96 -15.56
N ARG A 160 5.23 -12.90 -14.77
CA ARG A 160 6.26 -11.98 -14.30
C ARG A 160 6.68 -12.22 -12.85
N LEU A 161 5.82 -12.87 -12.06
CA LEU A 161 6.05 -13.10 -10.65
C LEU A 161 6.77 -14.43 -10.41
N THR A 162 7.85 -14.39 -9.65
CA THR A 162 8.43 -15.60 -9.04
C THR A 162 7.63 -15.92 -7.79
N LEU A 163 6.64 -16.80 -7.89
CA LEU A 163 5.79 -17.19 -6.77
C LEU A 163 6.43 -18.28 -5.90
N PRO A 164 6.20 -18.29 -4.58
CA PRO A 164 6.59 -19.42 -3.73
C PRO A 164 5.89 -20.72 -4.14
N ASP A 165 6.47 -21.86 -3.77
CA ASP A 165 5.89 -23.18 -4.05
C ASP A 165 4.44 -23.29 -3.52
N GLY A 166 3.55 -23.78 -4.37
CA GLY A 166 2.13 -23.94 -4.06
C GLY A 166 1.28 -22.67 -4.18
N TRP A 167 1.88 -21.51 -4.46
CA TRP A 167 1.14 -20.27 -4.69
C TRP A 167 0.70 -20.15 -6.14
N SER A 168 -0.38 -19.40 -6.36
CA SER A 168 -0.85 -19.03 -7.70
C SER A 168 -1.30 -17.58 -7.75
N PHE A 169 -1.33 -17.02 -8.95
CA PHE A 169 -1.90 -15.70 -9.23
C PHE A 169 -3.14 -15.87 -10.12
N ARG A 170 -4.20 -15.11 -9.85
CA ARG A 170 -5.42 -15.12 -10.67
C ARG A 170 -6.04 -13.74 -10.77
N THR A 171 -6.80 -13.54 -11.84
CA THR A 171 -7.73 -12.42 -11.99
C THR A 171 -9.15 -12.92 -11.82
N ARG A 172 -9.99 -12.19 -11.11
CA ARG A 172 -11.41 -12.52 -10.92
C ARG A 172 -12.25 -11.25 -11.05
N THR A 173 -13.32 -11.32 -11.82
CA THR A 173 -14.35 -10.27 -11.79
C THR A 173 -15.28 -10.53 -10.62
N LEU A 174 -15.51 -9.51 -9.79
CA LEU A 174 -16.37 -9.62 -8.63
C LEU A 174 -17.84 -9.70 -9.03
N GLU A 175 -18.58 -10.65 -8.49
CA GLU A 175 -20.05 -10.71 -8.64
C GLU A 175 -20.76 -9.83 -7.59
N THR A 176 -20.14 -9.68 -6.43
CA THR A 176 -20.59 -8.86 -5.30
C THR A 176 -19.40 -8.06 -4.76
N ASP A 177 -19.69 -6.95 -4.08
CA ASP A 177 -18.64 -6.15 -3.44
C ASP A 177 -17.77 -7.01 -2.53
N LEU A 178 -16.46 -6.93 -2.72
CA LEU A 178 -15.49 -7.52 -1.81
C LEU A 178 -15.09 -6.46 -0.77
N ARG A 179 -15.29 -6.79 0.50
CA ARG A 179 -14.94 -5.93 1.63
C ARG A 179 -13.85 -6.60 2.46
N VAL A 180 -12.69 -5.94 2.56
CA VAL A 180 -11.60 -6.34 3.46
C VAL A 180 -11.71 -5.50 4.72
N ASP A 181 -12.43 -6.03 5.71
CA ASP A 181 -12.68 -5.35 6.98
C ASP A 181 -11.57 -5.62 7.99
N THR A 182 -10.80 -4.57 8.27
CA THR A 182 -9.72 -4.55 9.26
C THR A 182 -9.93 -3.42 10.25
N SER A 183 -11.20 -3.04 10.50
CA SER A 183 -11.57 -1.97 11.42
C SER A 183 -11.45 -2.36 12.89
N SER A 184 -11.64 -3.65 13.19
CA SER A 184 -11.60 -4.22 14.55
C SER A 184 -10.39 -5.12 14.82
N GLN A 185 -9.57 -5.39 13.80
CA GLN A 185 -8.39 -6.26 13.88
C GLN A 185 -7.28 -5.77 12.96
N ALA A 186 -6.04 -6.14 13.27
CA ALA A 186 -4.90 -5.79 12.43
C ALA A 186 -4.96 -6.51 11.08
N ALA A 187 -4.64 -5.78 10.01
CA ALA A 187 -4.58 -6.32 8.66
C ALA A 187 -3.34 -7.19 8.46
N GLN A 188 -3.46 -8.27 7.69
CA GLN A 188 -2.31 -8.97 7.13
C GLN A 188 -2.04 -8.44 5.73
N VAL A 189 -0.83 -7.94 5.51
CA VAL A 189 -0.40 -7.31 4.27
C VAL A 189 0.93 -7.91 3.83
N LEU A 190 1.05 -8.24 2.55
CA LEU A 190 2.32 -8.66 1.96
C LEU A 190 2.59 -7.90 0.67
N GLN A 191 3.82 -8.03 0.17
CA GLN A 191 4.23 -7.52 -1.13
C GLN A 191 4.73 -8.65 -2.02
N ASP A 192 4.53 -8.55 -3.33
CA ASP A 192 5.17 -9.46 -4.30
C ASP A 192 6.57 -8.96 -4.72
N GLY A 193 7.21 -9.67 -5.64
CA GLY A 193 8.54 -9.30 -6.15
C GLY A 193 8.60 -7.98 -6.92
N LEU A 194 7.46 -7.44 -7.36
CA LEU A 194 7.34 -6.12 -7.99
C LEU A 194 6.93 -5.04 -6.99
N THR A 195 6.84 -5.37 -5.71
CA THR A 195 6.37 -4.53 -4.60
C THR A 195 4.89 -4.13 -4.69
N ASN A 196 4.08 -4.84 -5.49
CA ASN A 196 2.62 -4.69 -5.42
C ASN A 196 2.17 -5.18 -4.04
N SER A 197 1.24 -4.46 -3.42
CA SER A 197 0.78 -4.77 -2.07
C SER A 197 -0.55 -5.52 -2.11
N TYR A 198 -0.71 -6.49 -1.22
CA TYR A 198 -1.90 -7.33 -1.12
C TYR A 198 -2.41 -7.35 0.31
N SER A 199 -3.72 -7.45 0.50
CA SER A 199 -4.33 -7.69 1.81
C SER A 199 -4.93 -9.09 1.84
N LEU A 200 -4.76 -9.80 2.95
CA LEU A 200 -5.47 -11.06 3.18
C LEU A 200 -6.98 -10.79 3.14
N VAL A 201 -7.71 -11.59 2.37
CA VAL A 201 -9.17 -11.61 2.40
C VAL A 201 -9.59 -12.45 3.59
N SER A 202 -10.20 -11.81 4.59
CA SER A 202 -10.87 -12.52 5.67
C SER A 202 -12.19 -13.10 5.15
N SER A 203 -12.37 -14.41 5.32
CA SER A 203 -13.64 -15.12 5.10
C SER A 203 -14.71 -14.73 6.11
#